data_AF-G4YFK2-F1
#
_entry.id   AF-G4YFK2-F1
#
_cell.length_a   1.000
_cell.length_b   1.000
_cell.length_c   1.000
_cell.angle_alpha   90.00
_cell.angle_beta   90.00
_cell.angle_gamma   90.00
#
_symmetry.space_group_name_H-M   'P 1'
#
loop_
_entity.id
_entity.type
_entity.pdbx_description
1 polymer ?
#
loop_
_entity_poly.entity_id
_entity_poly.type
_entity_poly.pdbx_seq_one_letter_code
_entity_poly.pdbx_strand_id
1 'polypeptide(L)'
;MALHTSAGATSASSDDVFADLKTLTYPSDAYHMPPVRAVHARIQSDTPILVDGVFVSIFGDGELEEGYLQALDTVNTASVEGALVYVQAEGINVNARTDNERCKRKSGMAVIVFFEILIAQTNETLAQFQDSWGDTPEYGPMIPMDSKRCTPLSGDDGFPAGCLQFNGDDLTSRAPYPKSYWFSFPSTCPLKAWIDKTDECRSGTRKGLCSYGQGLDGVDCTFAYNILGWVTIDDVVGITSIKNAKTGSTYANYTEWCSADSNHIEFAADTSTGEMESGLPFWEDPLSSTANAARAEALVAKYEETLTSGSTQIEDTLIKAFKALPTPDELAVLNPPCYKTVEACGSGNGCKRVGYSQLCAECDADEGCETGGSGFQYPTLEKAFTTLSDSETMGSVGGSSEAATSSSDAARGGQDGLWNDDVITAKRVPRGKVKTHKLLSKGAFGEVYSGVYNDQPVAVKMLLPSTRGNLQHITQFLAEAKMTATMEHPHIVAFIGFMDGGDLRTLLNKNEANKHPVGVDREKASIALHICQALTYLHSLMHPVIHRDLKSRNVILNSAMEAKLTDFGISKERRDQTMTAGVGTSLWMAPEVMLGEKYDVKADIFSFGVVLSELDVHSLPYTRTINTSRSI
;
A
#
# COMPACT_ATOMS: atom_id res chain seq x y z
N MET A 1 -44.43 -39.49 -18.33
CA MET A 1 -43.33 -39.97 -19.18
C MET A 1 -42.27 -38.88 -19.14
N ALA A 2 -41.42 -38.93 -18.11
CA ALA A 2 -40.38 -37.94 -17.85
C ALA A 2 -39.11 -38.36 -18.58
N LEU A 3 -38.52 -37.44 -19.34
CA LEU A 3 -37.20 -37.62 -19.95
C LEU A 3 -36.19 -36.88 -19.07
N HIS A 4 -35.48 -37.66 -18.25
CA HIS A 4 -34.20 -37.27 -17.69
C HIS A 4 -33.19 -37.19 -18.84
N THR A 5 -32.68 -36.00 -19.12
CA THR A 5 -31.40 -35.84 -19.82
C THR A 5 -30.36 -35.48 -18.78
N SER A 6 -29.54 -36.47 -18.42
CA SER A 6 -28.32 -36.29 -17.63
C SER A 6 -27.39 -35.34 -18.39
N ALA A 7 -27.17 -34.15 -17.86
CA ALA A 7 -25.98 -33.37 -18.20
C ALA A 7 -24.77 -34.23 -17.82
N GLY A 8 -23.87 -34.44 -18.78
CA GLY A 8 -22.65 -35.21 -18.56
C GLY A 8 -21.86 -34.56 -17.44
N ALA A 9 -21.62 -35.33 -16.38
CA ALA A 9 -20.55 -35.02 -15.44
C ALA A 9 -19.25 -35.03 -16.24
N THR A 10 -18.71 -33.86 -16.55
CA THR A 10 -17.28 -33.71 -16.76
C THR A 10 -16.62 -34.32 -15.53
N SER A 11 -15.82 -35.35 -15.73
CA SER A 11 -14.99 -35.90 -14.67
C SER A 11 -14.18 -34.76 -14.09
N ALA A 12 -14.46 -34.34 -12.86
CA ALA A 12 -13.51 -33.56 -12.08
C ALA A 12 -12.17 -34.29 -12.19
N SER A 13 -11.14 -33.60 -12.67
CA SER A 13 -9.79 -34.17 -12.60
C SER A 13 -9.54 -34.50 -11.13
N SER A 14 -8.77 -35.55 -10.84
CA SER A 14 -8.43 -35.95 -9.47
C SER A 14 -7.69 -34.87 -8.67
N ASP A 15 -7.43 -33.70 -9.25
CA ASP A 15 -6.51 -32.68 -8.77
C ASP A 15 -7.20 -31.30 -8.57
N ASP A 16 -8.53 -31.22 -8.76
CA ASP A 16 -9.31 -30.00 -8.53
C ASP A 16 -9.56 -29.78 -7.03
N VAL A 17 -8.69 -28.99 -6.40
CA VAL A 17 -8.73 -28.67 -4.96
C VAL A 17 -10.07 -28.08 -4.52
N PHE A 18 -10.80 -27.46 -5.45
CA PHE A 18 -12.09 -26.87 -5.14
C PHE A 18 -13.25 -27.86 -5.13
N ALA A 19 -13.12 -29.00 -5.82
CA ALA A 19 -14.15 -30.03 -5.86
C ALA A 19 -14.36 -30.72 -4.50
N ASP A 20 -13.30 -30.74 -3.68
CA ASP A 20 -13.30 -31.37 -2.34
C ASP A 20 -13.72 -30.40 -1.22
N LEU A 21 -14.01 -29.14 -1.54
CA LEU A 21 -14.41 -28.16 -0.53
C LEU A 21 -15.79 -28.51 0.05
N LYS A 22 -15.89 -28.47 1.37
CA LYS A 22 -17.15 -28.70 2.09
C LYS A 22 -18.07 -27.51 1.87
N THR A 23 -19.09 -27.68 1.04
CA THR A 23 -20.09 -26.63 0.78
C THR A 23 -21.01 -26.44 1.99
N LEU A 24 -21.14 -25.19 2.43
CA LEU A 24 -22.09 -24.80 3.48
C LEU A 24 -23.42 -24.43 2.81
N THR A 25 -24.54 -24.82 3.42
CA THR A 25 -25.88 -24.49 2.92
C THR A 25 -26.64 -23.74 3.99
N TYR A 26 -27.11 -22.54 3.68
CA TYR A 26 -27.93 -21.73 4.58
C TYR A 26 -29.41 -21.78 4.17
N PRO A 27 -30.34 -22.06 5.10
CA PRO A 27 -31.75 -22.23 4.78
C PRO A 27 -32.56 -20.92 4.72
N SER A 28 -31.97 -19.76 5.00
CA SER A 28 -32.69 -18.49 5.18
C SER A 28 -32.66 -17.52 4.00
N ASP A 29 -31.67 -17.59 3.11
CA ASP A 29 -31.59 -16.74 1.91
C ASP A 29 -31.87 -17.54 0.63
N ALA A 30 -32.73 -17.01 -0.24
CA ALA A 30 -33.18 -17.72 -1.44
C ALA A 30 -32.16 -17.70 -2.60
N TYR A 31 -31.17 -16.80 -2.56
CA TYR A 31 -30.16 -16.63 -3.58
C TYR A 31 -28.80 -16.32 -2.95
N HIS A 32 -27.75 -16.91 -3.53
CA HIS A 32 -26.35 -16.59 -3.26
C HIS A 32 -25.63 -16.49 -4.60
N MET A 33 -24.65 -15.58 -4.70
CA MET A 33 -23.83 -15.47 -5.90
C MET A 33 -23.20 -16.83 -6.23
N PRO A 34 -23.39 -17.37 -7.44
CA PRO A 34 -22.67 -18.57 -7.83
C PRO A 34 -21.16 -18.27 -7.86
N PRO A 35 -20.31 -19.13 -7.26
CA PRO A 35 -18.88 -18.90 -7.25
C PRO A 35 -18.28 -18.71 -8.65
N VAL A 36 -17.40 -17.72 -8.77
CA VAL A 36 -16.59 -17.48 -9.97
C VAL A 36 -15.15 -17.89 -9.67
N ARG A 37 -14.62 -18.77 -10.50
CA ARG A 37 -13.24 -19.24 -10.52
C ARG A 37 -12.40 -18.33 -11.39
N ALA A 38 -11.34 -17.76 -10.84
CA ALA A 38 -10.45 -16.82 -11.51
C ALA A 38 -8.98 -17.18 -11.21
N VAL A 39 -8.07 -16.67 -12.03
CA VAL A 39 -6.63 -16.72 -11.78
C VAL A 39 -6.09 -15.31 -11.64
N HIS A 40 -5.50 -15.03 -10.49
CA HIS A 40 -4.90 -13.75 -10.16
C HIS A 40 -3.39 -13.91 -9.96
N ALA A 41 -2.65 -12.81 -10.05
CA ALA A 41 -1.22 -12.77 -9.82
C ALA A 41 -0.88 -11.80 -8.67
N ARG A 42 0.18 -12.10 -7.92
CA ARG A 42 0.70 -11.20 -6.87
C ARG A 42 2.22 -11.16 -6.90
N ILE A 43 2.76 -9.95 -6.91
CA ILE A 43 4.19 -9.66 -6.85
C ILE A 43 4.63 -9.67 -5.39
N GLN A 44 5.64 -10.49 -5.08
CA GLN A 44 6.09 -10.72 -3.71
C GLN A 44 7.62 -10.76 -3.63
N SER A 45 8.14 -10.49 -2.43
CA SER A 45 9.56 -10.66 -2.11
C SER A 45 9.93 -12.09 -1.72
N ASP A 46 8.93 -12.84 -1.23
CA ASP A 46 9.06 -14.19 -0.70
C ASP A 46 8.38 -15.22 -1.61
N THR A 47 8.90 -16.45 -1.59
CA THR A 47 8.36 -17.59 -2.32
C THR A 47 7.46 -18.42 -1.41
N PRO A 48 6.30 -18.92 -1.89
CA PRO A 48 5.51 -19.91 -1.16
C PRO A 48 6.31 -21.15 -0.74
N ILE A 49 5.91 -21.78 0.36
CA ILE A 49 6.46 -23.07 0.81
C ILE A 49 5.42 -24.17 0.65
N LEU A 50 5.89 -25.40 0.47
CA LEU A 50 5.05 -26.58 0.36
C LEU A 50 4.83 -27.18 1.76
N VAL A 51 3.59 -27.19 2.24
CA VAL A 51 3.17 -27.81 3.50
C VAL A 51 2.07 -28.81 3.17
N ASP A 52 2.25 -30.08 3.53
CA ASP A 52 1.31 -31.17 3.25
C ASP A 52 0.84 -31.25 1.78
N GLY A 53 1.72 -30.92 0.84
CA GLY A 53 1.42 -30.94 -0.60
C GLY A 53 0.68 -29.71 -1.12
N VAL A 54 0.53 -28.67 -0.29
CA VAL A 54 -0.15 -27.42 -0.63
C VAL A 54 0.82 -26.26 -0.49
N PHE A 55 0.80 -25.34 -1.46
CA PHE A 55 1.58 -24.11 -1.36
C PHE A 55 0.88 -23.10 -0.46
N VAL A 56 1.63 -22.60 0.51
CA VAL A 56 1.17 -21.61 1.50
C VAL A 56 2.24 -20.55 1.76
N SER A 57 1.86 -19.47 2.45
CA SER A 57 2.81 -18.43 2.84
C SER A 57 3.84 -18.94 3.84
N ILE A 58 5.09 -18.48 3.71
CA ILE A 58 6.16 -18.76 4.69
C ILE A 58 5.86 -18.20 6.08
N PHE A 59 4.96 -17.21 6.16
CA PHE A 59 4.64 -16.51 7.40
C PHE A 59 3.69 -17.26 8.33
N GLY A 60 3.33 -18.49 7.98
CA GLY A 60 2.59 -19.39 8.87
C GLY A 60 3.45 -20.37 9.66
N ASP A 61 4.76 -20.10 9.78
CA ASP A 61 5.69 -20.91 10.57
C ASP A 61 5.71 -22.41 10.24
N GLY A 62 5.38 -22.77 8.99
CA GLY A 62 5.32 -24.14 8.51
C GLY A 62 4.01 -24.88 8.83
N GLU A 63 3.01 -24.19 9.38
CA GLU A 63 1.66 -24.73 9.62
C GLU A 63 0.75 -24.45 8.43
N LEU A 64 -0.01 -25.47 8.00
CA LEU A 64 -0.84 -25.39 6.80
C LEU A 64 -1.93 -24.31 6.91
N GLU A 65 -2.72 -24.32 7.99
CA GLU A 65 -3.85 -23.40 8.16
C GLU A 65 -3.38 -21.95 8.32
N GLU A 66 -2.32 -21.72 9.10
CA GLU A 66 -1.77 -20.39 9.29
C GLU A 66 -1.11 -19.87 8.01
N GLY A 67 -0.31 -20.70 7.34
CA GLY A 67 0.29 -20.33 6.06
C GLY A 67 -0.78 -20.03 5.00
N TYR A 68 -1.88 -20.78 5.01
CA TYR A 68 -3.03 -20.55 4.14
C TYR A 68 -3.72 -19.22 4.45
N LEU A 69 -3.96 -18.91 5.72
CA LEU A 69 -4.51 -17.61 6.11
C LEU A 69 -3.59 -16.48 5.64
N GLN A 70 -2.30 -16.57 5.93
CA GLN A 70 -1.35 -15.47 5.75
C GLN A 70 -1.07 -15.10 4.29
N ALA A 71 -1.37 -15.96 3.31
CA ALA A 71 -1.10 -15.65 1.90
C ALA A 71 -2.09 -14.63 1.30
N LEU A 72 -3.36 -14.65 1.72
CA LEU A 72 -4.40 -13.70 1.30
C LEU A 72 -5.08 -12.97 2.49
N ASP A 73 -4.36 -12.75 3.59
CA ASP A 73 -4.87 -12.03 4.76
C ASP A 73 -4.85 -10.50 4.52
N THR A 74 -5.94 -9.95 3.95
CA THR A 74 -6.08 -8.51 3.65
C THR A 74 -4.98 -7.99 2.73
N VAL A 75 -4.99 -8.49 1.48
CA VAL A 75 -3.98 -8.16 0.46
C VAL A 75 -4.63 -7.72 -0.84
N ASN A 76 -3.85 -7.04 -1.68
CA ASN A 76 -4.20 -6.84 -3.08
C ASN A 76 -3.57 -7.92 -3.98
N THR A 77 -4.27 -8.24 -5.06
CA THR A 77 -3.73 -8.98 -6.21
C THR A 77 -4.02 -8.21 -7.50
N ALA A 78 -3.44 -8.64 -8.61
CA ALA A 78 -3.73 -8.12 -9.94
C ALA A 78 -4.30 -9.23 -10.84
N SER A 79 -4.95 -8.83 -11.93
CA SER A 79 -5.15 -9.73 -13.07
C SER A 79 -3.80 -10.20 -13.60
N VAL A 80 -3.76 -11.38 -14.21
CA VAL A 80 -2.53 -11.90 -14.82
C VAL A 80 -2.02 -10.93 -15.90
N GLU A 81 -2.93 -10.34 -16.66
CA GLU A 81 -2.69 -9.34 -17.68
C GLU A 81 -2.07 -8.04 -17.12
N GLY A 82 -2.43 -7.69 -15.88
CA GLY A 82 -1.93 -6.50 -15.17
C GLY A 82 -0.73 -6.75 -14.25
N ALA A 83 -0.26 -7.99 -14.09
CA ALA A 83 0.72 -8.35 -13.07
C ALA A 83 2.04 -7.54 -13.17
N LEU A 84 2.48 -7.20 -14.38
CA LEU A 84 3.74 -6.48 -14.60
C LEU A 84 3.61 -4.96 -14.45
N VAL A 85 2.39 -4.41 -14.33
CA VAL A 85 2.16 -2.98 -14.12
C VAL A 85 2.94 -2.48 -12.91
N TYR A 86 2.83 -3.17 -11.78
CA TYR A 86 3.51 -2.79 -10.54
C TYR A 86 5.03 -2.85 -10.66
N VAL A 87 5.52 -3.91 -11.30
CA VAL A 87 6.95 -4.12 -11.53
C VAL A 87 7.49 -2.94 -12.34
N GLN A 88 6.86 -2.62 -13.47
CA GLN A 88 7.28 -1.56 -14.37
C GLN A 88 7.13 -0.14 -13.79
N ALA A 89 5.95 0.17 -13.25
CA ALA A 89 5.60 1.53 -12.82
C ALA A 89 6.33 1.94 -11.55
N GLU A 90 6.56 0.99 -10.63
CA GLU A 90 6.99 1.31 -9.27
C GLU A 90 8.20 0.46 -8.82
N GLY A 91 8.42 -0.70 -9.43
CA GLY A 91 9.35 -1.70 -8.92
C GLY A 91 10.81 -1.56 -9.36
N ILE A 92 11.01 -1.23 -10.64
CA ILE A 92 12.30 -1.43 -11.32
C ILE A 92 12.92 -0.18 -11.91
N ASN A 93 12.22 0.96 -12.00
CA ASN A 93 12.81 2.18 -12.57
C ASN A 93 13.99 2.66 -11.70
N VAL A 94 15.22 2.58 -12.22
CA VAL A 94 16.43 3.02 -11.50
C VAL A 94 16.40 4.51 -11.20
N ASN A 95 15.78 5.33 -12.06
CA ASN A 95 15.73 6.79 -11.90
C ASN A 95 14.81 7.24 -10.75
N ALA A 96 13.95 6.35 -10.26
CA ALA A 96 13.09 6.59 -9.09
C ALA A 96 13.69 6.07 -7.78
N ARG A 97 14.93 5.54 -7.80
CA ARG A 97 15.58 4.87 -6.66
C ARG A 97 16.92 5.53 -6.29
N THR A 98 17.39 5.29 -5.07
CA THR A 98 18.69 5.80 -4.62
C THR A 98 19.85 4.98 -5.21
N ASP A 99 21.02 5.59 -5.41
CA ASP A 99 22.21 4.91 -5.97
C ASP A 99 22.61 3.66 -5.18
N ASN A 100 22.45 3.69 -3.85
CA ASN A 100 22.76 2.57 -2.95
C ASN A 100 21.79 1.38 -3.12
N GLU A 101 20.65 1.59 -3.77
CA GLU A 101 19.61 0.59 -4.01
C GLU A 101 19.51 0.22 -5.49
N ARG A 102 20.42 0.70 -6.35
CA ARG A 102 20.42 0.45 -7.80
C ARG A 102 20.18 -1.01 -8.14
N CYS A 103 20.86 -1.94 -7.46
CA CYS A 103 20.79 -3.39 -7.69
C CYS A 103 19.83 -4.15 -6.75
N LYS A 104 18.82 -3.45 -6.23
CA LYS A 104 17.71 -4.03 -5.45
C LYS A 104 16.38 -3.50 -5.96
N ARG A 105 15.47 -4.38 -6.40
CA ARG A 105 14.11 -3.96 -6.76
C ARG A 105 13.36 -3.43 -5.53
N LYS A 106 12.42 -2.50 -5.73
CA LYS A 106 11.63 -1.90 -4.63
C LYS A 106 10.99 -3.02 -3.79
N SER A 107 11.02 -2.86 -2.47
CA SER A 107 10.51 -3.83 -1.50
C SER A 107 11.07 -5.25 -1.64
N GLY A 108 12.18 -5.45 -2.34
CA GLY A 108 12.77 -6.77 -2.57
C GLY A 108 11.94 -7.68 -3.47
N MET A 109 11.05 -7.13 -4.32
CA MET A 109 10.23 -7.96 -5.22
C MET A 109 11.09 -8.90 -6.07
N ALA A 110 10.69 -10.17 -6.11
CA ALA A 110 11.48 -11.23 -6.72
C ALA A 110 10.63 -12.20 -7.52
N VAL A 111 9.38 -12.43 -7.13
CA VAL A 111 8.52 -13.47 -7.72
C VAL A 111 7.12 -12.97 -8.03
N ILE A 112 6.50 -13.61 -9.01
CA ILE A 112 5.11 -13.43 -9.41
C ILE A 112 4.39 -14.74 -9.11
N VAL A 113 3.54 -14.73 -8.08
CA VAL A 113 2.81 -15.91 -7.60
C VAL A 113 1.42 -15.92 -8.22
N PHE A 114 1.03 -17.07 -8.77
CA PHE A 114 -0.28 -17.27 -9.38
C PHE A 114 -1.24 -17.96 -8.40
N PHE A 115 -2.39 -17.34 -8.21
CA PHE A 115 -3.46 -17.81 -7.34
C PHE A 115 -4.65 -18.18 -8.20
N GLU A 116 -5.13 -19.40 -8.05
CA GLU A 116 -6.49 -19.74 -8.43
C GLU A 116 -7.42 -19.38 -7.29
N ILE A 117 -8.47 -18.61 -7.56
CA ILE A 117 -9.36 -18.06 -6.54
C ILE A 117 -10.80 -18.36 -6.93
N LEU A 118 -11.57 -18.93 -6.00
CA LEU A 118 -13.03 -18.91 -6.07
C LEU A 118 -13.55 -17.68 -5.32
N ILE A 119 -14.47 -16.95 -5.93
CA ILE A 119 -15.05 -15.71 -5.41
C ILE A 119 -16.58 -15.82 -5.44
N ALA A 120 -17.22 -15.53 -4.32
CA ALA A 120 -18.67 -15.35 -4.21
C ALA A 120 -18.94 -14.14 -3.33
N GLN A 121 -19.46 -13.06 -3.92
CA GLN A 121 -19.84 -11.86 -3.18
C GLN A 121 -21.12 -12.09 -2.39
N THR A 122 -21.24 -11.33 -1.30
CA THR A 122 -22.47 -11.30 -0.51
C THR A 122 -23.58 -10.59 -1.28
N ASN A 123 -24.84 -10.90 -0.96
CA ASN A 123 -26.00 -10.28 -1.59
C ASN A 123 -25.98 -8.76 -1.40
N GLU A 124 -25.54 -8.31 -0.23
CA GLU A 124 -25.44 -6.89 0.09
C GLU A 124 -24.36 -6.20 -0.76
N THR A 125 -23.23 -6.87 -1.01
CA THR A 125 -22.17 -6.37 -1.88
C THR A 125 -22.65 -6.30 -3.34
N LEU A 126 -23.36 -7.33 -3.81
CA LEU A 126 -23.96 -7.32 -5.15
C LEU A 126 -24.95 -6.17 -5.32
N ALA A 127 -25.85 -5.98 -4.34
CA ALA A 127 -26.81 -4.88 -4.34
C ALA A 127 -26.14 -3.51 -4.36
N GLN A 128 -24.97 -3.36 -3.73
CA GLN A 128 -24.26 -2.09 -3.63
C GLN A 128 -23.75 -1.58 -4.99
N PHE A 129 -23.32 -2.48 -5.88
CA PHE A 129 -22.71 -2.14 -7.17
C PHE A 129 -23.60 -2.39 -8.39
N GLN A 130 -24.78 -2.97 -8.16
CA GLN A 130 -25.76 -3.24 -9.21
C GLN A 130 -26.07 -1.98 -10.05
N ASP A 131 -26.21 -0.83 -9.39
CA ASP A 131 -26.57 0.44 -10.03
C ASP A 131 -25.39 1.16 -10.70
N SER A 132 -24.14 0.76 -10.43
CA SER A 132 -22.91 1.38 -10.98
C SER A 132 -22.10 0.46 -11.87
N TRP A 133 -22.64 -0.70 -12.24
CA TRP A 133 -21.95 -1.57 -13.17
C TRP A 133 -21.73 -0.86 -14.51
N GLY A 134 -20.48 -0.87 -14.98
CA GLY A 134 -19.99 -0.05 -16.10
C GLY A 134 -19.08 1.10 -15.66
N ASP A 135 -19.36 1.69 -14.49
CA ASP A 135 -18.47 2.65 -13.81
C ASP A 135 -17.57 1.93 -12.78
N THR A 136 -18.09 0.89 -12.13
CA THR A 136 -17.36 0.01 -11.22
C THR A 136 -17.37 -1.44 -11.73
N PRO A 137 -16.25 -2.19 -11.59
CA PRO A 137 -16.20 -3.60 -11.99
C PRO A 137 -17.12 -4.49 -11.15
N GLU A 138 -17.34 -5.73 -11.61
CA GLU A 138 -18.23 -6.74 -11.02
C GLU A 138 -18.06 -6.97 -9.51
N TYR A 139 -16.85 -6.77 -8.98
CA TYR A 139 -16.53 -7.02 -7.56
C TYR A 139 -16.36 -5.74 -6.71
N GLY A 140 -16.57 -4.56 -7.31
CA GLY A 140 -16.44 -3.25 -6.69
C GLY A 140 -15.12 -2.52 -7.02
N PRO A 141 -14.85 -1.37 -6.38
CA PRO A 141 -13.64 -0.56 -6.58
C PRO A 141 -12.46 -1.03 -5.71
N MET A 142 -11.23 -0.74 -6.14
CA MET A 142 -10.02 -1.17 -5.41
C MET A 142 -9.87 -0.42 -4.12
N ILE A 143 -9.52 -1.19 -3.11
CA ILE A 143 -9.17 -0.70 -1.80
C ILE A 143 -7.69 -0.99 -1.64
N PRO A 144 -6.84 0.03 -1.58
CA PRO A 144 -5.42 -0.19 -1.33
C PRO A 144 -5.25 -0.85 0.04
N MET A 145 -4.41 -1.88 0.10
CA MET A 145 -4.11 -2.63 1.30
C MET A 145 -2.59 -2.69 1.50
N ASP A 146 -2.16 -2.22 2.66
CA ASP A 146 -0.76 -2.22 3.08
C ASP A 146 -0.63 -2.88 4.45
N SER A 147 0.41 -3.70 4.62
CA SER A 147 0.71 -4.37 5.90
C SER A 147 -0.44 -5.22 6.47
N LYS A 148 -1.14 -5.95 5.59
CA LYS A 148 -2.31 -6.80 5.91
C LYS A 148 -3.48 -6.03 6.51
N ARG A 149 -3.62 -4.76 6.13
CA ARG A 149 -4.68 -3.85 6.54
C ARG A 149 -5.10 -3.02 5.33
N CYS A 150 -6.36 -2.59 5.28
CA CYS A 150 -6.72 -1.52 4.36
C CYS A 150 -5.94 -0.24 4.66
N THR A 151 -5.52 0.44 3.61
CA THR A 151 -4.83 1.71 3.73
C THR A 151 -5.83 2.78 4.18
N PRO A 152 -5.56 3.49 5.29
CA PRO A 152 -6.45 4.56 5.74
C PRO A 152 -6.56 5.69 4.72
N LEU A 153 -7.75 6.26 4.57
CA LEU A 153 -8.02 7.47 3.77
C LEU A 153 -7.33 8.72 4.34
N SER A 154 -7.11 8.76 5.67
CA SER A 154 -6.30 9.77 6.37
C SER A 154 -5.99 9.33 7.81
N GLY A 155 -4.77 9.53 8.29
CA GLY A 155 -4.34 9.13 9.64
C GLY A 155 -4.49 7.62 9.92
N ASP A 156 -4.69 7.22 11.18
CA ASP A 156 -4.95 5.81 11.57
C ASP A 156 -6.45 5.46 11.69
N ASP A 157 -7.34 6.45 11.58
CA ASP A 157 -8.71 6.34 12.09
C ASP A 157 -9.81 6.44 11.00
N GLY A 158 -9.47 6.80 9.76
CA GLY A 158 -10.42 6.83 8.62
C GLY A 158 -10.08 5.76 7.60
N PHE A 159 -10.90 4.71 7.48
CA PHE A 159 -10.72 3.65 6.48
C PHE A 159 -11.74 3.78 5.34
N PRO A 160 -11.42 3.31 4.12
CA PRO A 160 -12.40 3.20 3.07
C PRO A 160 -13.59 2.38 3.55
N ALA A 161 -14.82 2.88 3.35
CA ALA A 161 -16.06 2.17 3.68
C ALA A 161 -16.05 0.74 3.14
N GLY A 162 -15.46 0.59 1.95
CA GLY A 162 -15.30 -0.67 1.27
C GLY A 162 -14.38 -1.70 1.91
N CYS A 163 -13.53 -1.31 2.85
CA CYS A 163 -12.61 -2.23 3.51
C CYS A 163 -13.32 -3.40 4.22
N LEU A 164 -14.60 -3.21 4.60
CA LEU A 164 -15.41 -4.23 5.24
C LEU A 164 -16.36 -4.95 4.27
N GLN A 165 -16.35 -4.59 2.98
CA GLN A 165 -17.44 -4.89 2.07
C GLN A 165 -17.04 -5.37 0.66
N PHE A 166 -15.85 -5.04 0.13
CA PHE A 166 -15.58 -5.16 -1.33
C PHE A 166 -14.23 -5.78 -1.74
N ASN A 167 -14.16 -6.19 -3.01
CA ASN A 167 -12.94 -6.68 -3.67
C ASN A 167 -12.76 -5.96 -5.02
N GLY A 168 -11.94 -4.92 -5.18
CA GLY A 168 -11.99 -4.18 -6.46
C GLY A 168 -10.71 -3.68 -7.11
N ASP A 169 -10.90 -2.86 -8.17
CA ASP A 169 -10.00 -2.38 -9.25
C ASP A 169 -9.52 -0.88 -9.22
N ASP A 170 -8.34 -0.61 -9.79
CA ASP A 170 -7.78 0.73 -10.10
C ASP A 170 -6.94 0.70 -11.40
N LEU A 171 -7.03 1.75 -12.23
CA LEU A 171 -6.32 1.85 -13.51
C LEU A 171 -5.18 2.88 -13.43
N THR A 172 -3.93 2.40 -13.41
CA THR A 172 -2.76 3.29 -13.40
C THR A 172 -2.39 3.77 -14.81
N SER A 173 -2.29 5.08 -15.01
CA SER A 173 -1.98 5.70 -16.31
C SER A 173 -0.49 5.63 -16.75
N ARG A 174 0.42 5.20 -15.88
CA ARG A 174 1.88 5.17 -16.12
C ARG A 174 2.38 3.93 -16.89
N ALA A 175 1.59 2.86 -16.93
CA ALA A 175 1.92 1.63 -17.63
C ALA A 175 0.61 1.04 -18.20
N PRO A 176 0.26 1.34 -19.47
CA PRO A 176 -1.03 0.97 -20.03
C PRO A 176 -1.04 -0.51 -20.44
N TYR A 177 -1.24 -1.41 -19.48
CA TYR A 177 -1.50 -2.82 -19.75
C TYR A 177 -3.00 -3.01 -20.02
N PRO A 178 -3.40 -3.55 -21.19
CA PRO A 178 -4.81 -3.79 -21.47
C PRO A 178 -5.36 -4.84 -20.52
N LYS A 179 -6.62 -4.69 -20.09
CA LYS A 179 -7.29 -5.60 -19.15
C LYS A 179 -6.52 -5.80 -17.84
N SER A 180 -5.77 -4.77 -17.44
CA SER A 180 -5.15 -4.71 -16.12
C SER A 180 -6.23 -4.38 -15.10
N TYR A 181 -6.42 -5.27 -14.14
CA TYR A 181 -7.35 -5.06 -13.04
C TYR A 181 -6.64 -5.32 -11.72
N TRP A 182 -6.99 -4.56 -10.70
CA TRP A 182 -6.60 -4.84 -9.33
C TRP A 182 -7.75 -5.46 -8.56
N PHE A 183 -7.42 -6.21 -7.52
CA PHE A 183 -8.39 -6.85 -6.65
C PHE A 183 -7.97 -6.66 -5.21
N SER A 184 -8.96 -6.55 -4.34
CA SER A 184 -8.77 -6.38 -2.91
C SER A 184 -9.35 -7.59 -2.21
N PHE A 185 -8.67 -8.16 -1.23
CA PHE A 185 -9.16 -9.36 -0.53
C PHE A 185 -9.15 -9.07 0.98
N PRO A 186 -10.13 -8.30 1.49
CA PRO A 186 -10.24 -8.07 2.93
C PRO A 186 -10.60 -9.39 3.60
N SER A 187 -9.67 -9.89 4.40
CA SER A 187 -9.89 -11.05 5.27
C SER A 187 -10.30 -10.59 6.67
N THR A 188 -10.28 -11.49 7.64
CA THR A 188 -10.53 -11.18 9.05
C THR A 188 -9.68 -10.02 9.57
N CYS A 189 -10.30 -9.19 10.40
CA CYS A 189 -9.70 -8.04 11.07
C CYS A 189 -9.02 -7.05 10.10
N PRO A 190 -9.67 -6.64 8.98
CA PRO A 190 -8.99 -5.94 7.87
C PRO A 190 -8.61 -4.49 8.19
N LEU A 191 -9.09 -3.95 9.32
CA LEU A 191 -8.79 -2.60 9.82
C LEU A 191 -7.62 -2.58 10.82
N LYS A 192 -7.04 -3.73 11.17
CA LYS A 192 -5.86 -3.81 12.04
C LYS A 192 -4.63 -4.20 11.25
N ALA A 193 -3.49 -3.64 11.65
CA ALA A 193 -2.21 -4.05 11.11
C ALA A 193 -1.96 -5.50 11.49
N TRP A 194 -1.14 -6.20 10.70
CA TRP A 194 -0.87 -7.63 10.87
C TRP A 194 -0.67 -8.07 12.34
N ILE A 195 0.21 -7.40 13.09
CA ILE A 195 0.53 -7.78 14.48
C ILE A 195 -0.62 -7.48 15.48
N ASP A 196 -1.57 -6.63 15.09
CA ASP A 196 -2.70 -6.23 15.92
C ASP A 196 -3.97 -7.07 15.64
N LYS A 197 -3.89 -8.07 14.75
CA LYS A 197 -5.00 -8.98 14.45
C LYS A 197 -5.15 -10.06 15.51
N THR A 198 -5.81 -9.74 16.63
CA THR A 198 -6.12 -10.72 17.68
C THR A 198 -7.23 -11.68 17.26
N ASP A 199 -7.32 -12.83 17.93
CA ASP A 199 -8.41 -13.80 17.72
C ASP A 199 -9.78 -13.15 17.95
N GLU A 200 -9.91 -12.28 18.97
CA GLU A 200 -11.14 -11.53 19.21
C GLU A 200 -11.48 -10.62 18.04
N CYS A 201 -10.49 -9.89 17.49
CA CYS A 201 -10.73 -9.05 16.33
C CYS A 201 -11.12 -9.87 15.09
N ARG A 202 -10.40 -10.97 14.83
CA ARG A 202 -10.67 -11.84 13.70
C ARG A 202 -12.07 -12.47 13.79
N SER A 203 -12.48 -12.90 14.98
CA SER A 203 -13.82 -13.43 15.25
C SER A 203 -14.93 -12.39 15.18
N GLY A 204 -14.60 -11.10 15.37
CA GLY A 204 -15.54 -9.98 15.36
C GLY A 204 -15.79 -9.34 13.99
N THR A 205 -15.15 -9.85 12.94
CA THR A 205 -15.27 -9.34 11.56
C THR A 205 -15.70 -10.45 10.61
N ARG A 206 -16.25 -10.08 9.44
CA ARG A 206 -16.48 -11.06 8.36
C ARG A 206 -15.16 -11.74 7.99
N LYS A 207 -15.22 -13.02 7.63
CA LYS A 207 -13.98 -13.79 7.40
C LYS A 207 -13.32 -13.42 6.09
N GLY A 208 -14.12 -13.20 5.04
CA GLY A 208 -13.60 -13.02 3.69
C GLY A 208 -12.98 -14.32 3.17
N LEU A 209 -11.77 -14.65 3.61
CA LEU A 209 -11.11 -15.92 3.30
C LEU A 209 -11.77 -17.08 4.06
N CYS A 210 -12.22 -18.10 3.34
CA CYS A 210 -12.70 -19.33 3.93
C CYS A 210 -11.55 -20.08 4.63
N SER A 211 -11.85 -20.80 5.71
CA SER A 211 -10.86 -21.68 6.34
C SER A 211 -10.41 -22.76 5.35
N TYR A 212 -9.16 -23.23 5.48
CA TYR A 212 -8.63 -24.26 4.60
C TYR A 212 -9.56 -25.48 4.53
N GLY A 213 -9.86 -25.94 3.31
CA GLY A 213 -10.77 -27.07 3.05
C GLY A 213 -12.28 -26.76 3.18
N GLN A 214 -12.67 -25.50 3.42
CA GLN A 214 -14.07 -25.07 3.45
C GLN A 214 -14.50 -24.40 2.14
N GLY A 215 -15.70 -24.73 1.68
CA GLY A 215 -16.33 -24.10 0.53
C GLY A 215 -16.83 -22.70 0.85
N LEU A 216 -17.00 -21.91 -0.20
CA LEU A 216 -17.66 -20.62 -0.12
C LEU A 216 -19.10 -20.80 0.32
N ASP A 217 -19.55 -19.89 1.17
CA ASP A 217 -20.97 -19.70 1.45
C ASP A 217 -21.51 -18.38 0.87
N GLY A 218 -20.62 -17.45 0.49
CA GLY A 218 -21.02 -16.13 0.03
C GLY A 218 -21.71 -15.30 1.12
N VAL A 219 -21.51 -15.66 2.40
CA VAL A 219 -22.11 -15.02 3.58
C VAL A 219 -21.03 -14.76 4.64
N ASP A 220 -20.48 -15.81 5.25
CA ASP A 220 -19.43 -15.70 6.26
C ASP A 220 -18.04 -15.56 5.60
N CYS A 221 -17.82 -16.28 4.50
CA CYS A 221 -16.61 -16.20 3.69
C CYS A 221 -16.93 -16.11 2.18
N THR A 222 -16.22 -15.23 1.50
CA THR A 222 -16.50 -14.78 0.13
C THR A 222 -15.41 -15.18 -0.86
N PHE A 223 -14.27 -15.70 -0.39
CA PHE A 223 -13.25 -16.24 -1.27
C PHE A 223 -12.48 -17.41 -0.66
N ALA A 224 -12.01 -18.31 -1.52
CA ALA A 224 -11.08 -19.38 -1.21
C ALA A 224 -10.05 -19.43 -2.34
N TYR A 225 -8.83 -19.85 -2.05
CA TYR A 225 -7.78 -19.89 -3.06
C TYR A 225 -6.96 -21.18 -3.02
N ASN A 226 -6.18 -21.37 -4.09
CA ASN A 226 -5.08 -22.30 -4.19
C ASN A 226 -3.91 -21.61 -4.90
N ILE A 227 -2.67 -21.75 -4.41
CA ILE A 227 -1.48 -21.27 -5.14
C ILE A 227 -1.14 -22.32 -6.20
N LEU A 228 -1.09 -21.89 -7.46
CA LEU A 228 -0.76 -22.77 -8.59
C LEU A 228 0.75 -22.95 -8.75
N GLY A 229 1.52 -21.89 -8.47
CA GLY A 229 2.97 -21.84 -8.62
C GLY A 229 3.44 -20.39 -8.74
N TRP A 230 4.70 -20.19 -9.12
CA TRP A 230 5.26 -18.86 -9.36
C TRP A 230 6.37 -18.88 -10.40
N VAL A 231 6.69 -17.71 -10.94
CA VAL A 231 7.93 -17.47 -11.69
C VAL A 231 8.75 -16.40 -10.99
N THR A 232 10.06 -16.41 -11.18
CA THR A 232 10.91 -15.30 -10.76
C THR A 232 10.86 -14.18 -11.80
N ILE A 233 10.96 -12.94 -11.36
CA ILE A 233 11.03 -11.79 -12.28
C ILE A 233 12.29 -11.92 -13.15
N ASP A 234 13.39 -12.42 -12.60
CA ASP A 234 14.66 -12.61 -13.33
C ASP A 234 14.53 -13.57 -14.52
N ASP A 235 13.77 -14.66 -14.35
CA ASP A 235 13.47 -15.61 -15.42
C ASP A 235 12.57 -14.98 -16.49
N VAL A 236 11.56 -14.21 -16.08
CA VAL A 236 10.63 -13.53 -17.00
C VAL A 236 11.34 -12.50 -17.87
N VAL A 237 12.20 -11.67 -17.27
CA VAL A 237 12.93 -10.62 -18.01
C VAL A 237 14.20 -11.13 -18.70
N GLY A 238 14.53 -12.43 -18.53
CA GLY A 238 15.62 -13.11 -19.22
C GLY A 238 17.01 -12.93 -18.60
N ILE A 239 17.13 -12.37 -17.39
CA ILE A 239 18.44 -12.16 -16.72
C ILE A 239 19.19 -13.47 -16.54
N THR A 240 18.49 -14.54 -16.16
CA THR A 240 19.06 -15.88 -15.91
C THR A 240 19.56 -16.57 -17.18
N SER A 241 19.25 -16.01 -18.35
CA SER A 241 19.74 -16.47 -19.66
C SER A 241 20.95 -15.67 -20.17
N ILE A 242 21.31 -14.56 -19.52
CA ILE A 242 22.44 -13.73 -19.92
C ILE A 242 23.75 -14.42 -19.48
N LYS A 243 24.67 -14.65 -20.43
CA LYS A 243 26.00 -15.20 -20.14
C LYS A 243 26.92 -14.14 -19.54
N ASN A 244 27.53 -14.47 -18.41
CA ASN A 244 28.60 -13.68 -17.80
C ASN A 244 29.90 -13.92 -18.57
N ALA A 245 30.41 -12.87 -19.23
CA ALA A 245 31.62 -12.95 -20.05
C ALA A 245 32.89 -13.32 -19.26
N LYS A 246 32.90 -13.11 -17.93
CA LYS A 246 34.04 -13.41 -17.06
C LYS A 246 34.07 -14.87 -16.63
N THR A 247 32.91 -15.47 -16.37
CA THR A 247 32.80 -16.85 -15.83
C THR A 247 32.41 -17.88 -16.89
N GLY A 248 31.77 -17.45 -17.98
CA GLY A 248 31.21 -18.33 -19.01
C GLY A 248 29.85 -18.94 -18.66
N SER A 249 29.42 -18.82 -17.39
CA SER A 249 28.12 -19.25 -16.87
C SER A 249 27.07 -18.15 -17.03
N THR A 250 25.79 -18.46 -16.88
CA THR A 250 24.74 -17.44 -16.78
C THR A 250 24.72 -16.79 -15.40
N TYR A 251 24.14 -15.59 -15.30
CA TYR A 251 23.95 -14.91 -14.00
C TYR A 251 22.88 -15.63 -13.17
N ALA A 252 23.10 -15.72 -11.86
CA ALA A 252 22.19 -16.41 -10.96
C ALA A 252 20.94 -15.60 -10.62
N ASN A 253 21.02 -14.27 -10.63
CA ASN A 253 19.90 -13.37 -10.33
C ASN A 253 20.19 -11.91 -10.74
N TYR A 254 19.19 -11.04 -10.61
CA TYR A 254 19.29 -9.61 -10.87
C TYR A 254 20.42 -8.92 -10.10
N THR A 255 20.59 -9.23 -8.81
CA THR A 255 21.60 -8.56 -7.99
C THR A 255 23.01 -8.87 -8.48
N GLU A 256 23.30 -10.13 -8.85
CA GLU A 256 24.57 -10.52 -9.45
C GLU A 256 24.79 -9.83 -10.80
N TRP A 257 23.79 -9.90 -11.69
CA TRP A 257 23.85 -9.28 -13.01
C TRP A 257 24.10 -7.77 -12.91
N CYS A 258 23.23 -7.05 -12.19
CA CYS A 258 23.34 -5.60 -12.01
C CYS A 258 24.69 -5.20 -11.38
N SER A 259 25.19 -5.95 -10.41
CA SER A 259 26.46 -5.62 -9.73
C SER A 259 27.70 -5.87 -10.59
N ALA A 260 27.60 -6.68 -11.64
CA ALA A 260 28.75 -7.05 -12.47
C ALA A 260 29.25 -5.92 -13.38
N ASP A 261 28.37 -4.97 -13.74
CA ASP A 261 28.67 -3.80 -14.58
C ASP A 261 27.74 -2.62 -14.25
N SER A 262 28.27 -1.39 -14.23
CA SER A 262 27.46 -0.18 -13.99
C SER A 262 26.43 0.09 -15.10
N ASN A 263 26.64 -0.46 -16.30
CA ASN A 263 25.74 -0.34 -17.43
C ASN A 263 24.63 -1.41 -17.44
N HIS A 264 24.68 -2.40 -16.55
CA HIS A 264 23.59 -3.36 -16.40
C HIS A 264 22.41 -2.70 -15.70
N ILE A 265 21.49 -2.18 -16.51
CA ILE A 265 20.28 -1.48 -16.11
C ILE A 265 19.10 -2.34 -16.54
N GLU A 266 18.26 -2.75 -15.60
CA GLU A 266 17.04 -3.50 -15.93
C GLU A 266 16.02 -2.59 -16.63
N PHE A 267 15.78 -1.41 -16.05
CA PHE A 267 14.86 -0.41 -16.59
C PHE A 267 15.19 0.98 -16.05
N ALA A 268 15.38 1.94 -16.95
CA ALA A 268 15.49 3.36 -16.67
C ALA A 268 14.49 4.10 -17.57
N ALA A 269 13.66 4.93 -16.95
CA ALA A 269 12.69 5.75 -17.65
C ALA A 269 12.56 7.11 -16.97
N ASP A 270 12.15 8.12 -17.73
CA ASP A 270 11.84 9.43 -17.19
C ASP A 270 10.70 9.31 -16.16
N THR A 271 10.92 9.83 -14.96
CA THR A 271 9.98 9.67 -13.83
C THR A 271 8.66 10.45 -14.00
N SER A 272 8.61 11.39 -14.95
CA SER A 272 7.45 12.21 -15.24
C SER A 272 6.65 11.72 -16.45
N THR A 273 7.33 11.28 -17.52
CA THR A 273 6.69 10.85 -18.77
C THR A 273 6.56 9.34 -18.89
N GLY A 274 7.40 8.56 -18.19
CA GLY A 274 7.49 7.11 -18.34
C GLY A 274 8.18 6.65 -19.63
N GLU A 275 8.76 7.57 -20.40
CA GLU A 275 9.53 7.23 -21.60
C GLU A 275 10.83 6.51 -21.22
N MET A 276 11.09 5.38 -21.86
CA MET A 276 12.28 4.57 -21.59
C MET A 276 13.55 5.24 -22.10
N GLU A 277 14.56 5.31 -21.24
CA GLU A 277 15.90 5.80 -21.56
C GLU A 277 16.85 4.65 -21.91
N SER A 278 16.82 3.58 -21.12
CA SER A 278 17.62 2.38 -21.31
C SER A 278 17.09 1.22 -20.47
N GLY A 279 17.47 -0.01 -20.80
CA GLY A 279 17.08 -1.19 -20.01
C GLY A 279 17.20 -2.49 -20.80
N LEU A 280 16.61 -3.55 -20.25
CA LEU A 280 16.50 -4.82 -20.94
C LEU A 280 15.50 -4.73 -22.11
N PRO A 281 15.72 -5.47 -23.22
CA PRO A 281 14.80 -5.52 -24.36
C PRO A 281 13.37 -5.89 -23.97
N PHE A 282 13.20 -6.69 -22.92
CA PHE A 282 11.90 -7.05 -22.38
C PHE A 282 11.03 -5.82 -22.07
N TRP A 283 11.62 -4.68 -21.68
CA TRP A 283 10.90 -3.47 -21.28
C TRP A 283 10.77 -2.38 -22.37
N GLU A 284 11.21 -2.65 -23.61
CA GLU A 284 11.15 -1.69 -24.73
C GLU A 284 9.72 -1.23 -25.09
N ASP A 285 9.50 0.06 -25.35
CA ASP A 285 8.17 0.64 -25.58
C ASP A 285 7.21 0.48 -24.37
N PRO A 286 7.55 0.99 -23.17
CA PRO A 286 6.75 0.79 -21.95
C PRO A 286 5.36 1.44 -21.99
N LEU A 287 5.18 2.45 -22.85
CA LEU A 287 3.92 3.18 -23.04
C LEU A 287 3.03 2.55 -24.13
N SER A 288 3.50 1.48 -24.80
CA SER A 288 2.73 0.79 -25.85
C SER A 288 1.86 -0.31 -25.24
N SER A 289 0.53 -0.15 -25.37
CA SER A 289 -0.45 -1.16 -24.92
C SER A 289 -0.23 -2.52 -25.58
N THR A 290 0.17 -2.55 -26.85
CA THR A 290 0.50 -3.79 -27.57
C THR A 290 1.76 -4.45 -27.03
N ALA A 291 2.81 -3.68 -26.75
CA ALA A 291 4.04 -4.24 -26.17
C ALA A 291 3.79 -4.78 -24.75
N ASN A 292 2.99 -4.08 -23.96
CA ASN A 292 2.57 -4.50 -22.62
C ASN A 292 1.72 -5.77 -22.65
N ALA A 293 0.80 -5.91 -23.61
CA ALA A 293 0.07 -7.15 -23.83
C ALA A 293 1.00 -8.33 -24.13
N ALA A 294 1.98 -8.13 -25.03
CA ALA A 294 2.98 -9.16 -25.35
C ALA A 294 3.84 -9.56 -24.14
N ARG A 295 4.12 -8.63 -23.21
CA ARG A 295 4.80 -8.95 -21.93
C ARG A 295 3.96 -9.82 -21.03
N ALA A 296 2.65 -9.55 -20.93
CA ALA A 296 1.74 -10.39 -20.16
C ALA A 296 1.64 -11.81 -20.75
N GLU A 297 1.61 -11.93 -22.08
CA GLU A 297 1.70 -13.24 -22.76
C GLU A 297 3.04 -13.95 -22.47
N ALA A 298 4.15 -13.21 -22.49
CA ALA A 298 5.47 -13.74 -22.17
C ALA A 298 5.58 -14.22 -20.71
N LEU A 299 4.90 -13.55 -19.77
CA LEU A 299 4.80 -13.97 -18.38
C LEU A 299 4.12 -15.35 -18.26
N VAL A 300 2.97 -15.53 -18.92
CA VAL A 300 2.26 -16.82 -18.93
C VAL A 300 3.10 -17.90 -19.63
N ALA A 301 3.71 -17.56 -20.77
CA ALA A 301 4.59 -18.49 -21.48
C ALA A 301 5.79 -18.93 -20.62
N LYS A 302 6.33 -18.02 -19.79
CA LYS A 302 7.44 -18.36 -18.88
C LYS A 302 7.01 -19.30 -17.76
N TYR A 303 5.78 -19.18 -17.28
CA TYR A 303 5.21 -20.12 -16.31
C TYR A 303 5.12 -21.53 -16.91
N GLU A 304 4.60 -21.66 -18.14
CA GLU A 304 4.52 -22.94 -18.86
C GLU A 304 5.90 -23.52 -19.21
N GLU A 305 6.86 -22.65 -19.55
CA GLU A 305 8.27 -23.06 -19.73
C GLU A 305 8.83 -23.61 -18.41
N THR A 306 8.54 -22.97 -17.28
CA THR A 306 8.98 -23.41 -15.94
C THR A 306 8.43 -24.80 -15.61
N LEU A 307 7.15 -25.05 -15.91
CA LEU A 307 6.51 -26.37 -15.74
C LEU A 307 7.16 -27.47 -16.58
N THR A 308 7.53 -27.15 -17.82
CA THR A 308 7.99 -28.15 -18.80
C THR A 308 9.51 -28.35 -18.81
N SER A 309 10.26 -27.29 -18.58
CA SER A 309 11.71 -27.22 -18.75
C SER A 309 12.48 -26.90 -17.46
N GLY A 310 11.77 -26.60 -16.37
CA GLY A 310 12.35 -26.23 -15.09
C GLY A 310 12.77 -24.76 -15.01
N SER A 311 13.37 -24.39 -13.88
CA SER A 311 13.98 -23.07 -13.67
C SER A 311 15.34 -23.25 -12.99
N THR A 312 16.27 -22.35 -13.27
CA THR A 312 17.56 -22.32 -12.56
C THR A 312 17.46 -21.70 -11.16
N GLN A 313 16.32 -21.09 -10.84
CA GLN A 313 16.07 -20.38 -9.58
C GLN A 313 14.99 -21.01 -8.71
N ILE A 314 14.26 -22.01 -9.22
CA ILE A 314 13.22 -22.75 -8.47
C ILE A 314 13.59 -24.23 -8.46
N GLU A 315 13.54 -24.85 -7.28
CA GLU A 315 13.88 -26.27 -7.13
C GLU A 315 12.89 -27.17 -7.91
N ASP A 316 13.41 -28.16 -8.65
CA ASP A 316 12.60 -29.13 -9.41
C ASP A 316 11.56 -29.87 -8.54
N THR A 317 11.84 -30.05 -7.25
CA THR A 317 10.92 -30.64 -6.27
C THR A 317 9.68 -29.79 -6.05
N LEU A 318 9.82 -28.46 -6.05
CA LEU A 318 8.71 -27.52 -5.93
C LEU A 318 7.96 -27.42 -7.26
N ILE A 319 8.67 -27.36 -8.40
CA ILE A 319 8.06 -27.30 -9.73
C ILE A 319 7.14 -28.51 -9.98
N LYS A 320 7.49 -29.69 -9.47
CA LYS A 320 6.62 -30.89 -9.55
C LYS A 320 5.27 -30.75 -8.84
N ALA A 321 5.16 -29.84 -7.88
CA ALA A 321 3.91 -29.54 -7.19
C ALA A 321 3.16 -28.37 -7.84
N PHE A 322 3.75 -27.68 -8.83
CA PHE A 322 3.06 -26.63 -9.57
C PHE A 322 1.92 -27.23 -10.41
N LYS A 323 0.92 -26.41 -10.68
CA LYS A 323 -0.24 -26.75 -11.51
C LYS A 323 -0.26 -25.90 -12.76
N ALA A 324 -0.76 -26.45 -13.87
CA ALA A 324 -0.97 -25.68 -15.10
C ALA A 324 -1.94 -24.51 -14.85
N LEU A 325 -1.73 -23.39 -15.55
CA LEU A 325 -2.68 -22.29 -15.52
C LEU A 325 -3.88 -22.65 -16.41
N PRO A 326 -5.12 -22.67 -15.88
CA PRO A 326 -6.29 -22.85 -16.73
C PRO A 326 -6.42 -21.63 -17.65
N THR A 327 -6.70 -21.88 -18.93
CA THR A 327 -6.86 -20.79 -19.90
C THR A 327 -8.12 -19.97 -19.59
N PRO A 328 -8.19 -18.69 -20.02
CA PRO A 328 -9.39 -17.87 -19.85
C PRO A 328 -10.66 -18.51 -20.41
N ASP A 329 -10.56 -19.26 -21.51
CA ASP A 329 -11.70 -19.95 -22.13
C ASP A 329 -12.15 -21.17 -21.31
N GLU A 330 -11.21 -21.95 -20.76
CA GLU A 330 -11.52 -23.06 -19.85
C GLU A 330 -12.20 -22.54 -18.57
N LEU A 331 -11.70 -21.45 -18.00
CA LEU A 331 -12.34 -20.78 -16.87
C LEU A 331 -13.75 -20.30 -17.23
N ALA A 332 -13.94 -19.69 -18.41
CA ALA A 332 -15.24 -19.18 -18.84
C ALA A 332 -16.28 -20.30 -18.97
N VAL A 333 -15.88 -21.50 -19.41
CA VAL A 333 -16.74 -22.69 -19.47
C VAL A 333 -17.11 -23.21 -18.08
N LEU A 334 -16.19 -23.14 -17.12
CA LEU A 334 -16.44 -23.57 -15.73
C LEU A 334 -17.31 -22.58 -14.95
N ASN A 335 -17.26 -21.30 -15.34
CA ASN A 335 -17.89 -20.22 -14.60
C ASN A 335 -19.38 -20.03 -14.90
N PRO A 336 -20.14 -19.50 -13.93
CA PRO A 336 -21.53 -19.13 -14.18
C PRO A 336 -21.61 -18.00 -15.22
N PRO A 337 -22.64 -18.01 -16.07
CA PRO A 337 -22.87 -16.93 -17.02
C PRO A 337 -23.12 -15.61 -16.29
N CYS A 338 -22.70 -14.50 -16.92
CA CYS A 338 -22.66 -13.18 -16.30
C CYS A 338 -24.01 -12.67 -15.78
N TYR A 339 -25.12 -13.01 -16.43
CA TYR A 339 -26.45 -12.62 -15.95
C TYR A 339 -26.81 -13.21 -14.58
N LYS A 340 -26.05 -14.19 -14.06
CA LYS A 340 -26.22 -14.74 -12.72
C LYS A 340 -25.42 -14.02 -11.65
N THR A 341 -24.52 -13.11 -12.00
CA THR A 341 -23.69 -12.36 -11.03
C THR A 341 -23.77 -10.84 -11.23
N VAL A 342 -24.23 -10.40 -12.40
CA VAL A 342 -24.43 -9.00 -12.77
C VAL A 342 -25.83 -8.87 -13.37
N GLU A 343 -26.71 -8.10 -12.73
CA GLU A 343 -28.11 -7.93 -13.19
C GLU A 343 -28.19 -7.37 -14.63
N ALA A 344 -27.39 -6.34 -14.93
CA ALA A 344 -27.39 -5.66 -16.23
C ALA A 344 -27.15 -6.63 -17.41
N CYS A 345 -26.37 -7.68 -17.18
CA CYS A 345 -26.06 -8.72 -18.16
C CYS A 345 -27.24 -9.64 -18.51
N GLY A 346 -28.36 -9.56 -17.77
CA GLY A 346 -29.62 -10.23 -18.11
C GLY A 346 -30.43 -9.51 -19.20
N SER A 347 -29.88 -8.44 -19.80
CA SER A 347 -30.57 -7.62 -20.80
C SER A 347 -29.63 -7.23 -21.96
N GLY A 348 -30.16 -6.49 -22.94
CA GLY A 348 -29.36 -6.00 -24.07
C GLY A 348 -28.74 -7.13 -24.90
N ASN A 349 -27.45 -7.01 -25.21
CA ASN A 349 -26.67 -8.02 -25.94
C ASN A 349 -26.14 -9.14 -25.03
N GLY A 350 -26.40 -9.08 -23.71
CA GLY A 350 -25.78 -9.95 -22.73
C GLY A 350 -24.30 -9.63 -22.49
N CYS A 351 -23.65 -10.49 -21.71
CA CYS A 351 -22.26 -10.36 -21.31
C CYS A 351 -21.52 -11.70 -21.38
N LYS A 352 -20.19 -11.63 -21.41
CA LYS A 352 -19.29 -12.78 -21.36
C LYS A 352 -18.20 -12.59 -20.31
N ARG A 353 -17.64 -13.71 -19.85
CA ARG A 353 -16.45 -13.74 -18.98
C ARG A 353 -15.21 -13.46 -19.80
N VAL A 354 -14.31 -12.61 -19.32
CA VAL A 354 -13.08 -12.25 -20.03
C VAL A 354 -11.84 -12.31 -19.14
N GLY A 355 -10.71 -12.70 -19.74
CA GLY A 355 -9.38 -12.70 -19.11
C GLY A 355 -9.23 -13.72 -17.98
N TYR A 356 -8.06 -13.77 -17.34
CA TYR A 356 -7.83 -14.68 -16.23
C TYR A 356 -8.65 -14.35 -14.98
N SER A 357 -8.97 -13.06 -14.76
CA SER A 357 -9.83 -12.61 -13.65
C SER A 357 -11.32 -12.91 -13.84
N GLN A 358 -11.74 -13.33 -15.05
CA GLN A 358 -13.10 -13.79 -15.33
C GLN A 358 -14.18 -12.73 -14.98
N LEU A 359 -13.86 -11.47 -15.24
CA LEU A 359 -14.81 -10.37 -15.11
C LEU A 359 -15.86 -10.43 -16.21
N CYS A 360 -17.06 -9.97 -15.90
CA CYS A 360 -18.10 -9.76 -16.90
C CYS A 360 -17.85 -8.50 -17.75
N ALA A 361 -17.89 -8.67 -19.06
CA ALA A 361 -17.86 -7.59 -20.05
C ALA A 361 -19.08 -7.67 -20.97
N GLU A 362 -19.62 -6.51 -21.35
CA GLU A 362 -20.68 -6.41 -22.35
C GLU A 362 -20.24 -7.04 -23.66
N CYS A 363 -21.19 -7.68 -24.34
CA CYS A 363 -20.96 -8.24 -25.66
C CYS A 363 -21.33 -7.28 -26.78
N ASP A 364 -20.55 -7.35 -27.86
CA ASP A 364 -20.96 -6.73 -29.12
C ASP A 364 -22.20 -7.45 -29.67
N ALA A 365 -23.00 -6.73 -30.48
CA ALA A 365 -24.31 -7.20 -30.92
C ALA A 365 -24.28 -8.51 -31.74
N ASP A 366 -23.14 -8.83 -32.35
CA ASP A 366 -22.91 -10.01 -33.18
C ASP A 366 -22.32 -11.21 -32.41
N GLU A 367 -21.96 -11.05 -31.14
CA GLU A 367 -21.35 -12.12 -30.34
C GLU A 367 -22.36 -13.11 -29.75
N GLY A 368 -23.65 -12.73 -29.68
CA GLY A 368 -24.74 -13.64 -29.32
C GLY A 368 -24.71 -14.13 -27.86
N CYS A 369 -24.28 -13.28 -26.92
CA CYS A 369 -24.18 -13.65 -25.51
C CYS A 369 -25.54 -13.91 -24.84
N GLU A 370 -25.51 -14.77 -23.82
CA GLU A 370 -26.73 -15.17 -23.11
C GLU A 370 -27.22 -14.08 -22.14
N THR A 371 -28.53 -13.88 -22.09
CA THR A 371 -29.22 -12.91 -21.21
C THR A 371 -30.15 -13.59 -20.18
N GLY A 372 -29.97 -14.90 -19.93
CA GLY A 372 -30.80 -15.67 -18.99
C GLY A 372 -32.22 -16.03 -19.48
N GLY A 373 -32.74 -15.31 -20.49
CA GLY A 373 -34.05 -15.55 -21.09
C GLY A 373 -35.20 -15.46 -20.08
N SER A 374 -36.33 -16.13 -20.36
CA SER A 374 -37.50 -16.13 -19.45
C SER A 374 -37.34 -17.04 -18.22
N GLY A 375 -36.20 -17.73 -18.08
CA GLY A 375 -36.00 -18.79 -17.08
C GLY A 375 -35.30 -18.32 -15.79
N PHE A 376 -34.63 -17.17 -15.80
CA PHE A 376 -33.94 -16.62 -14.64
C PHE A 376 -34.30 -15.13 -14.49
N GLN A 377 -34.75 -14.76 -13.30
CA GLN A 377 -34.94 -13.36 -12.92
C GLN A 377 -33.94 -13.05 -11.82
N TYR A 378 -33.12 -12.03 -12.04
CA TYR A 378 -32.19 -11.56 -11.02
C TYR A 378 -32.99 -11.13 -9.78
N PRO A 379 -32.61 -11.60 -8.57
CA PRO A 379 -33.35 -11.28 -7.37
C PRO A 379 -33.23 -9.80 -7.03
N THR A 380 -34.26 -9.24 -6.39
CA THR A 380 -34.12 -7.95 -5.72
C THR A 380 -33.32 -8.16 -4.43
N LEU A 381 -32.13 -7.56 -4.36
CA LEU A 381 -31.23 -7.66 -3.23
C LEU A 381 -31.28 -6.37 -2.39
N GLU A 382 -31.02 -6.48 -1.09
CA GLU A 382 -30.96 -5.34 -0.18
C GLU A 382 -29.50 -4.94 0.08
N LYS A 383 -29.20 -3.63 -0.05
CA LYS A 383 -27.89 -3.09 0.33
C LYS A 383 -27.68 -3.25 1.85
N ALA A 384 -26.43 -3.46 2.26
CA ALA A 384 -26.09 -3.53 3.68
C ALA A 384 -26.49 -2.23 4.38
N PHE A 385 -27.06 -2.34 5.59
CA PHE A 385 -27.30 -1.16 6.41
C PHE A 385 -25.96 -0.47 6.71
N THR A 386 -25.86 0.79 6.30
CA THR A 386 -24.71 1.65 6.56
C THR A 386 -25.20 3.04 6.95
N THR A 387 -24.44 3.71 7.81
CA THR A 387 -24.66 5.14 8.13
C THR A 387 -24.07 6.07 7.07
N LEU A 388 -23.38 5.51 6.07
CA LEU A 388 -22.73 6.23 4.99
C LEU A 388 -23.68 6.36 3.80
N SER A 389 -23.56 7.45 3.04
CA SER A 389 -24.31 7.66 1.80
C SER A 389 -23.86 6.70 0.69
N ASP A 390 -24.72 6.46 -0.32
CA ASP A 390 -24.38 5.66 -1.51
C ASP A 390 -23.09 6.19 -2.19
N SER A 391 -22.90 7.50 -2.24
CA SER A 391 -21.68 8.13 -2.77
C SER A 391 -20.41 7.85 -1.94
N GLU A 392 -20.53 7.66 -0.62
CA GLU A 392 -19.41 7.32 0.26
C GLU A 392 -19.05 5.83 0.22
N THR A 393 -20.04 4.96 -0.04
CA THR A 393 -19.83 3.52 -0.25
C THR A 393 -19.36 3.18 -1.67
N MET A 394 -19.73 3.98 -2.66
CA MET A 394 -19.33 3.84 -4.07
C MET A 394 -18.13 4.73 -4.42
N GLY A 395 -17.53 5.37 -3.41
CA GLY A 395 -16.55 6.43 -3.57
C GLY A 395 -15.37 6.04 -4.45
N SER A 396 -15.23 6.78 -5.56
CA SER A 396 -13.97 7.02 -6.24
C SER A 396 -12.89 7.36 -5.20
N VAL A 397 -11.76 6.65 -5.25
CA VAL A 397 -10.51 7.07 -4.57
C VAL A 397 -9.98 8.30 -5.29
N GLY A 398 -10.66 9.43 -5.12
CA GLY A 398 -10.39 10.66 -5.86
C GLY A 398 -11.61 11.56 -6.01
N GLY A 399 -12.13 12.11 -4.90
CA GLY A 399 -13.18 13.12 -4.97
C GLY A 399 -13.67 13.59 -3.61
N SER A 400 -13.26 14.78 -3.20
CA SER A 400 -13.67 15.45 -1.95
C SER A 400 -15.10 16.02 -1.99
N SER A 401 -15.94 15.72 -0.98
CA SER A 401 -16.94 16.63 -0.32
C SER A 401 -17.79 15.85 0.71
N GLU A 402 -17.72 16.15 2.02
CA GLU A 402 -18.72 16.92 2.86
C GLU A 402 -20.09 16.19 3.01
N ALA A 403 -20.61 15.81 4.19
CA ALA A 403 -20.70 16.53 5.47
C ALA A 403 -21.12 15.66 6.70
N ALA A 404 -20.63 16.07 7.90
CA ALA A 404 -21.26 16.21 9.25
C ALA A 404 -22.46 15.31 9.70
N THR A 405 -22.63 14.80 10.93
CA THR A 405 -22.12 15.13 12.29
C THR A 405 -22.59 14.10 13.36
N SER A 406 -21.78 13.97 14.43
CA SER A 406 -22.10 13.62 15.84
C SER A 406 -22.74 12.27 16.22
N SER A 407 -22.09 11.47 17.06
CA SER A 407 -22.03 11.62 18.52
C SER A 407 -21.26 10.46 19.21
N SER A 408 -20.62 10.85 20.31
CA SER A 408 -20.05 10.09 21.45
C SER A 408 -20.33 8.59 21.55
N ASP A 409 -19.26 7.78 21.59
CA ASP A 409 -18.86 7.17 22.86
C ASP A 409 -17.39 6.74 22.85
N ALA A 410 -16.65 7.32 23.80
CA ALA A 410 -15.26 7.02 24.08
C ALA A 410 -15.15 5.97 25.19
N ALA A 411 -14.03 5.25 25.13
CA ALA A 411 -13.39 4.51 26.20
C ALA A 411 -13.86 3.05 26.42
N ARG A 412 -13.09 2.13 25.85
CA ARG A 412 -12.20 1.21 26.61
C ARG A 412 -11.51 0.22 25.66
N GLY A 413 -10.17 0.19 25.66
CA GLY A 413 -9.40 -0.84 24.97
C GLY A 413 -8.15 -0.31 24.26
N GLY A 414 -7.22 0.26 25.01
CA GLY A 414 -5.84 0.34 24.56
C GLY A 414 -5.07 -0.86 25.09
N GLN A 415 -4.05 -1.32 24.37
CA GLN A 415 -2.67 -1.46 24.84
C GLN A 415 -1.79 -2.15 23.78
N ASP A 416 -0.60 -1.58 23.53
CA ASP A 416 0.64 -2.20 23.01
C ASP A 416 1.08 -2.20 21.53
N GLY A 417 0.25 -1.84 20.54
CA GLY A 417 0.61 -2.02 19.10
C GLY A 417 1.89 -1.32 18.59
N LEU A 418 2.29 -0.16 19.16
CA LEU A 418 3.46 0.59 18.67
C LEU A 418 4.77 0.23 19.38
N TRP A 419 4.69 -0.45 20.53
CA TRP A 419 5.86 -0.86 21.30
C TRP A 419 6.53 -2.10 20.67
N ASN A 420 5.80 -2.90 19.90
CA ASN A 420 6.31 -4.11 19.25
C ASN A 420 6.38 -3.98 17.72
N ASP A 421 6.29 -2.75 17.21
CA ASP A 421 6.47 -2.43 15.79
C ASP A 421 7.85 -2.90 15.27
N ASP A 422 7.90 -3.55 14.11
CA ASP A 422 9.13 -4.14 13.56
C ASP A 422 10.22 -3.10 13.29
N VAL A 423 9.85 -1.89 12.87
CA VAL A 423 10.80 -0.79 12.63
C VAL A 423 11.35 -0.29 13.96
N ILE A 424 10.48 -0.09 14.96
CA ILE A 424 10.89 0.32 16.32
C ILE A 424 11.74 -0.76 17.00
N THR A 425 11.39 -2.04 16.82
CA THR A 425 12.07 -3.19 17.42
C THR A 425 13.43 -3.41 16.79
N ALA A 426 13.54 -3.36 15.45
CA ALA A 426 14.81 -3.47 14.73
C ALA A 426 15.79 -2.34 15.07
N LYS A 427 15.28 -1.16 15.45
CA LYS A 427 16.10 0.00 15.85
C LYS A 427 16.18 0.19 17.37
N ARG A 428 15.65 -0.74 18.18
CA ARG A 428 15.62 -0.64 19.64
C ARG A 428 17.02 -0.77 20.23
N VAL A 429 17.43 0.23 20.99
CA VAL A 429 18.71 0.22 21.71
C VAL A 429 18.49 -0.05 23.21
N PRO A 430 19.17 -1.06 23.80
CA PRO A 430 19.13 -1.27 25.24
C PRO A 430 19.59 -0.02 26.00
N ARG A 431 18.80 0.45 26.99
CA ARG A 431 19.06 1.71 27.72
C ARG A 431 20.47 1.78 28.33
N GLY A 432 21.03 0.65 28.76
CA GLY A 432 22.39 0.55 29.32
C GLY A 432 23.52 0.79 28.30
N LYS A 433 23.25 0.69 27.00
CA LYS A 433 24.22 0.99 25.94
C LYS A 433 24.31 2.48 25.59
N VAL A 434 23.37 3.30 26.05
CA VAL A 434 23.32 4.75 25.79
C VAL A 434 23.74 5.53 27.03
N LYS A 435 24.86 6.24 26.97
CA LYS A 435 25.31 7.12 28.04
C LYS A 435 24.76 8.53 27.81
N THR A 436 23.83 8.97 28.64
CA THR A 436 23.28 10.34 28.60
C THR A 436 24.17 11.29 29.39
N HIS A 437 24.48 12.45 28.82
CA HIS A 437 25.30 13.51 29.39
C HIS A 437 24.45 14.75 29.74
N LYS A 438 24.59 15.85 28.99
CA LYS A 438 24.02 17.16 29.32
C LYS A 438 22.64 17.33 28.68
N LEU A 439 21.69 17.92 29.40
CA LEU A 439 20.43 18.40 28.82
C LEU A 439 20.72 19.52 27.80
N LEU A 440 20.29 19.31 26.55
CA LEU A 440 20.44 20.26 25.45
C LEU A 440 19.22 21.16 25.32
N SER A 441 18.02 20.57 25.41
CA SER A 441 16.76 21.28 25.22
C SER A 441 15.60 20.65 26.00
N LYS A 442 14.62 21.47 26.37
CA LYS A 442 13.37 21.04 27.00
C LYS A 442 12.19 21.72 26.28
N GLY A 443 11.34 20.91 25.66
CA GLY A 443 10.15 21.36 24.94
C GLY A 443 8.84 20.90 25.59
N ALA A 444 7.72 21.21 24.95
CA ALA A 444 6.39 20.81 25.42
C ALA A 444 6.16 19.28 25.38
N PHE A 445 6.90 18.56 24.55
CA PHE A 445 6.70 17.13 24.28
C PHE A 445 7.84 16.23 24.77
N GLY A 446 8.95 16.80 25.25
CA GLY A 446 10.11 16.01 25.67
C GLY A 446 11.34 16.83 26.06
N GLU A 447 12.36 16.13 26.54
CA GLU A 447 13.69 16.63 26.85
C GLU A 447 14.71 15.96 25.92
N VAL A 448 15.67 16.73 25.40
CA VAL A 448 16.75 16.22 24.54
C VAL A 448 18.06 16.36 25.28
N TYR A 449 18.81 15.26 25.40
CA TYR A 449 20.12 15.20 26.05
C TYR A 449 21.20 14.89 25.02
N SER A 450 22.42 15.40 25.21
CA SER A 450 23.58 14.84 24.53
C SER A 450 23.91 13.48 25.13
N GLY A 451 24.49 12.58 24.34
CA GLY A 451 24.91 11.28 24.81
C GLY A 451 25.91 10.62 23.88
N VAL A 452 26.28 9.39 24.23
CA VAL A 452 27.17 8.53 23.45
C VAL A 452 26.54 7.15 23.32
N TYR A 453 26.55 6.61 22.10
CA TYR A 453 26.12 5.26 21.75
C TYR A 453 27.13 4.66 20.75
N ASN A 454 27.68 3.48 21.05
CA ASN A 454 28.77 2.85 20.26
C ASN A 454 29.92 3.82 19.94
N ASP A 455 30.36 4.57 20.95
CA ASP A 455 31.41 5.61 20.86
C ASP A 455 31.10 6.77 19.88
N GLN A 456 29.88 6.84 19.35
CA GLN A 456 29.39 7.94 18.52
C GLN A 456 28.57 8.93 19.34
N PRO A 457 28.73 10.25 19.13
CA PRO A 457 27.88 11.26 19.75
C PRO A 457 26.44 11.12 19.22
N VAL A 458 25.46 11.17 20.13
CA VAL A 458 24.01 11.05 19.81
C VAL A 458 23.19 12.11 20.55
N ALA A 459 22.07 12.52 19.96
CA ALA A 459 20.99 13.22 20.67
C ALA A 459 19.97 12.20 21.21
N VAL A 460 19.67 12.27 22.50
CA VAL A 460 18.73 11.36 23.18
C VAL A 460 17.48 12.14 23.55
N LYS A 461 16.42 11.99 22.73
CA LYS A 461 15.08 12.53 23.03
C LYS A 461 14.38 11.60 24.01
N MET A 462 13.85 12.17 25.09
CA MET A 462 13.13 11.46 26.14
C MET A 462 11.82 12.19 26.45
N LEU A 463 10.76 11.43 26.76
CA LEU A 463 9.52 12.01 27.30
C LEU A 463 9.78 12.77 28.59
N LEU A 464 8.98 13.82 28.84
CA LEU A 464 9.00 14.56 30.10
C LEU A 464 8.69 13.63 31.28
N PRO A 465 9.34 13.78 32.44
CA PRO A 465 9.06 12.94 33.60
C PRO A 465 7.57 12.88 33.98
N SER A 466 6.84 13.99 33.80
CA SER A 466 5.40 14.11 34.06
C SER A 466 4.51 13.36 33.05
N THR A 467 4.99 13.10 31.84
CA THR A 467 4.21 12.44 30.76
C THR A 467 4.67 11.02 30.45
N ARG A 468 5.78 10.55 31.03
CA ARG A 468 6.32 9.18 30.85
C ARG A 468 5.37 8.05 31.24
N GLY A 469 4.40 8.31 32.13
CA GLY A 469 3.38 7.33 32.52
C GLY A 469 2.07 7.43 31.72
N ASN A 470 1.95 8.41 30.83
CA ASN A 470 0.74 8.62 30.04
C ASN A 470 0.88 7.92 28.69
N LEU A 471 0.05 6.91 28.46
CA LEU A 471 0.10 6.06 27.28
C LEU A 471 -0.11 6.84 25.99
N GLN A 472 -0.95 7.88 25.97
CA GLN A 472 -1.17 8.71 24.79
C GLN A 472 0.11 9.45 24.38
N HIS A 473 0.86 9.98 25.35
CA HIS A 473 2.13 10.63 25.10
C HIS A 473 3.22 9.65 24.68
N ILE A 474 3.19 8.42 25.21
CA ILE A 474 4.08 7.33 24.79
C ILE A 474 3.81 6.92 23.34
N THR A 475 2.56 6.69 22.97
CA THR A 475 2.17 6.32 21.61
C THR A 475 2.54 7.42 20.61
N GLN A 476 2.31 8.69 20.95
CA GLN A 476 2.73 9.82 20.08
C GLN A 476 4.25 9.86 19.90
N PHE A 477 5.01 9.63 20.97
CA PHE A 477 6.48 9.60 20.91
C PHE A 477 7.00 8.44 20.06
N LEU A 478 6.37 7.26 20.15
CA LEU A 478 6.72 6.11 19.33
C LEU A 478 6.31 6.27 17.87
N ALA A 479 5.20 6.95 17.57
CA ALA A 479 4.79 7.24 16.21
C ALA A 479 5.79 8.16 15.50
N GLU A 480 6.26 9.18 16.23
CA GLU A 480 7.31 10.07 15.76
C GLU A 480 8.65 9.34 15.54
N ALA A 481 9.00 8.45 16.48
CA ALA A 481 10.16 7.59 16.37
C ALA A 481 10.09 6.68 15.13
N LYS A 482 8.94 6.05 14.87
CA LYS A 482 8.71 5.17 13.74
C LYS A 482 8.86 5.92 12.42
N MET A 483 8.17 7.07 12.29
CA MET A 483 8.23 7.90 11.09
C MET A 483 9.68 8.34 10.78
N THR A 484 10.42 8.76 11.80
CA THR A 484 11.84 9.13 11.63
C THR A 484 12.71 7.93 11.29
N ALA A 485 12.38 6.73 11.80
CA ALA A 485 13.11 5.49 11.52
C ALA A 485 12.89 4.93 10.11
N THR A 486 11.78 5.28 9.46
CA THR A 486 11.46 4.87 8.08
C THR A 486 11.94 5.85 7.02
N MET A 487 12.45 7.03 7.41
CA MET A 487 12.91 8.04 6.47
C MET A 487 14.43 8.03 6.35
N GLU A 488 14.91 8.10 5.10
CA GLU A 488 16.33 8.21 4.80
C GLU A 488 16.53 9.29 3.73
N HIS A 489 17.03 10.46 4.17
CA HIS A 489 17.30 11.59 3.29
C HIS A 489 18.43 12.45 3.89
N PRO A 490 19.38 12.99 3.09
CA PRO A 490 20.50 13.79 3.59
C PRO A 490 20.09 15.00 4.43
N HIS A 491 18.92 15.59 4.13
CA HIS A 491 18.36 16.74 4.82
C HIS A 491 17.22 16.41 5.79
N ILE A 492 17.11 15.17 6.23
CA ILE A 492 16.25 14.75 7.35
C ILE A 492 17.14 14.18 8.45
N VAL A 493 16.84 14.52 9.71
CA VAL A 493 17.61 13.99 10.85
C VAL A 493 17.46 12.47 10.90
N ALA A 494 18.58 11.77 10.86
CA ALA A 494 18.60 10.32 10.99
C ALA A 494 18.11 9.89 12.38
N PHE A 495 17.42 8.75 12.45
CA PHE A 495 16.88 8.20 13.69
C PHE A 495 17.92 8.02 14.81
N ILE A 496 19.16 7.67 14.46
CA ILE A 496 20.31 7.69 15.36
C ILE A 496 21.33 8.68 14.79
N GLY A 497 21.50 9.82 15.44
CA GLY A 497 22.44 10.84 15.01
C GLY A 497 22.59 11.98 16.00
N PHE A 498 23.59 12.82 15.76
CA PHE A 498 23.81 14.07 16.48
C PHE A 498 24.20 15.17 15.49
N MET A 499 23.72 16.38 15.75
CA MET A 499 24.09 17.58 15.01
C MET A 499 24.54 18.64 16.02
N ASP A 500 25.75 19.16 15.82
CA ASP A 500 26.48 19.99 16.77
C ASP A 500 26.31 21.50 16.57
N GLY A 501 25.66 21.93 15.47
CA GLY A 501 25.42 23.32 15.12
C GLY A 501 24.21 23.96 15.81
N GLY A 502 23.34 23.16 16.44
CA GLY A 502 22.10 23.63 17.08
C GLY A 502 20.98 23.91 16.07
N ASP A 503 19.90 24.55 16.51
CA ASP A 503 18.76 24.89 15.64
C ASP A 503 18.93 26.23 14.90
N LEU A 504 18.26 26.38 13.76
CA LEU A 504 18.32 27.58 12.92
C LEU A 504 17.84 28.82 13.69
N ARG A 505 16.86 28.73 14.58
CA ARG A 505 16.39 29.88 15.38
C ARG A 505 17.51 30.41 16.30
N THR A 506 18.33 29.52 16.86
CA THR A 506 19.50 29.89 17.66
C THR A 506 20.56 30.59 16.81
N LEU A 507 20.81 30.15 15.57
CA LEU A 507 21.69 30.86 14.64
C LEU A 507 21.17 32.27 14.33
N LEU A 508 19.88 32.40 14.00
CA LEU A 508 19.27 33.68 13.65
C LEU A 508 19.30 34.68 14.81
N ASN A 509 19.09 34.22 16.04
CA ASN A 509 19.26 35.05 17.24
C ASN A 509 20.70 35.57 17.39
N LYS A 510 21.71 34.73 17.11
CA LYS A 510 23.12 35.14 17.13
C LYS A 510 23.41 36.16 16.03
N ASN A 511 22.88 35.95 14.83
CA ASN A 511 23.02 36.87 13.71
C ASN A 511 22.42 38.23 14.03
N GLU A 512 21.21 38.27 14.61
CA GLU A 512 20.57 39.50 15.06
C GLU A 512 21.39 40.21 16.15
N ALA A 513 21.83 39.47 17.18
CA ALA A 513 22.64 40.02 18.27
C ALA A 513 24.00 40.58 17.79
N ASN A 514 24.61 39.92 16.82
CA ASN A 514 25.88 40.31 16.22
C ASN A 514 25.74 41.34 15.10
N LYS A 515 24.51 41.80 14.79
CA LYS A 515 24.21 42.72 13.69
C LYS A 515 24.71 42.21 12.33
N HIS A 516 24.62 40.90 12.11
CA HIS A 516 24.89 40.29 10.81
C HIS A 516 23.93 40.88 9.76
N PRO A 517 24.35 41.08 8.51
CA PRO A 517 23.48 41.63 7.48
C PRO A 517 22.18 40.84 7.30
N VAL A 518 21.06 41.58 7.24
CA VAL A 518 19.76 41.10 6.73
C VAL A 518 19.85 40.89 5.22
N GLY A 519 18.99 40.06 4.64
CA GLY A 519 19.12 39.57 3.27
C GLY A 519 19.52 38.10 3.21
N VAL A 520 19.27 37.44 2.09
CA VAL A 520 19.68 36.04 1.87
C VAL A 520 21.09 36.00 1.28
N ASP A 521 22.06 35.62 2.10
CA ASP A 521 23.42 35.30 1.66
C ASP A 521 23.52 33.83 1.21
N ARG A 522 24.69 33.43 0.69
CA ARG A 522 24.91 32.08 0.16
C ARG A 522 24.64 30.98 1.19
N GLU A 523 24.96 31.23 2.45
CA GLU A 523 24.79 30.26 3.54
C GLU A 523 23.30 30.08 3.86
N LYS A 524 22.56 31.18 4.01
CA LYS A 524 21.10 31.15 4.20
C LYS A 524 20.37 30.54 3.00
N ALA A 525 20.83 30.80 1.78
CA ALA A 525 20.30 30.18 0.57
C ALA A 525 20.53 28.66 0.56
N SER A 526 21.69 28.20 1.01
CA SER A 526 21.98 26.77 1.16
C SER A 526 21.06 26.11 2.19
N ILE A 527 20.82 26.77 3.33
CA ILE A 527 19.89 26.28 4.36
C ILE A 527 18.47 26.18 3.78
N ALA A 528 18.01 27.19 3.05
CA ALA A 528 16.71 27.17 2.38
C ALA A 528 16.61 26.04 1.35
N LEU A 529 17.67 25.80 0.57
CA LEU A 529 17.73 24.72 -0.41
C LEU A 529 17.62 23.34 0.27
N HIS A 530 18.36 23.12 1.34
CA HIS A 530 18.31 21.87 2.12
C HIS A 530 16.90 21.59 2.68
N ILE A 531 16.23 22.62 3.21
CA ILE A 531 14.84 22.51 3.66
C ILE A 531 13.91 22.15 2.49
N CYS A 532 14.07 22.81 1.34
CA CYS A 532 13.29 22.54 0.14
C CYS A 532 13.48 21.09 -0.33
N GLN A 533 14.71 20.59 -0.38
CA GLN A 533 15.00 19.20 -0.74
C GLN A 533 14.35 18.20 0.23
N ALA A 534 14.38 18.49 1.54
CA ALA A 534 13.70 17.66 2.53
C ALA A 534 12.17 17.66 2.36
N LEU A 535 11.55 18.83 2.09
CA LEU A 535 10.11 18.92 1.83
C LEU A 535 9.72 18.20 0.53
N THR A 536 10.49 18.36 -0.54
CA THR A 536 10.27 17.64 -1.80
C THR A 536 10.27 16.14 -1.57
N TYR A 537 11.26 15.61 -0.83
CA TYR A 537 11.29 14.19 -0.47
C TYR A 537 10.03 13.75 0.27
N LEU A 538 9.61 14.49 1.30
CA LEU A 538 8.42 14.16 2.10
C LEU A 538 7.14 14.18 1.26
N HIS A 539 7.00 15.19 0.39
CA HIS A 539 5.81 15.39 -0.44
C HIS A 539 5.77 14.46 -1.65
N SER A 540 6.91 13.90 -2.07
CA SER A 540 7.00 12.94 -3.19
C SER A 540 6.80 11.48 -2.80
N LEU A 541 6.67 11.18 -1.50
CA LEU A 541 6.36 9.83 -1.05
C LEU A 541 4.99 9.38 -1.60
N MET A 542 4.84 8.06 -1.82
CA MET A 542 3.60 7.43 -2.31
C MET A 542 2.36 7.89 -1.51
N HIS A 543 2.53 8.05 -0.21
CA HIS A 543 1.64 8.82 0.65
C HIS A 543 2.39 10.08 1.08
N PRO A 544 2.05 11.26 0.53
CA PRO A 544 2.74 12.51 0.87
C PRO A 544 2.71 12.76 2.38
N VAL A 545 3.90 12.91 2.97
CA VAL A 545 4.02 13.23 4.39
C VAL A 545 4.03 14.74 4.57
N ILE A 546 3.03 15.26 5.26
CA ILE A 546 2.98 16.68 5.64
C ILE A 546 3.75 16.85 6.96
N HIS A 547 4.73 17.74 6.99
CA HIS A 547 5.54 18.02 8.18
C HIS A 547 4.71 18.64 9.31
N ARG A 548 3.78 19.57 9.02
CA ARG A 548 2.79 20.18 9.94
C ARG A 548 3.32 20.99 11.13
N ASP A 549 4.63 20.95 11.36
CA ASP A 549 5.33 21.75 12.39
C ASP A 549 6.63 22.38 11.88
N LEU A 550 6.69 22.72 10.58
CA LEU A 550 7.88 23.35 10.02
C LEU A 550 8.07 24.75 10.63
N LYS A 551 9.22 24.95 11.28
CA LYS A 551 9.64 26.21 11.90
C LYS A 551 11.15 26.22 12.06
N SER A 552 11.74 27.39 12.24
CA SER A 552 13.20 27.55 12.41
C SER A 552 13.78 26.78 13.61
N ARG A 553 12.98 26.37 14.60
CA ARG A 553 13.43 25.51 15.71
C ARG A 553 13.53 24.03 15.35
N ASN A 554 12.82 23.59 14.31
CA ASN A 554 12.80 22.21 13.83
C ASN A 554 13.74 22.01 12.61
N VAL A 555 14.57 23.01 12.32
CA VAL A 555 15.67 22.94 11.36
C VAL A 555 16.96 22.87 12.15
N ILE A 556 17.65 21.73 12.12
CA ILE A 556 18.89 21.49 12.87
C ILE A 556 20.09 21.61 11.92
N LEU A 557 21.18 22.16 12.43
CA LEU A 557 22.39 22.47 11.69
C LEU A 557 23.58 21.66 12.23
N ASN A 558 24.50 21.28 11.35
CA ASN A 558 25.80 20.74 11.76
C ASN A 558 26.89 21.82 11.68
N SER A 559 28.11 21.49 12.09
CA SER A 559 29.29 22.38 12.01
C SER A 559 29.58 22.92 10.61
N ALA A 560 29.12 22.24 9.56
CA ALA A 560 29.28 22.64 8.16
C ALA A 560 28.12 23.50 7.62
N MET A 561 27.17 23.90 8.49
CA MET A 561 25.97 24.66 8.14
C MET A 561 25.00 23.93 7.20
N GLU A 562 25.08 22.60 7.16
CA GLU A 562 24.09 21.77 6.48
C GLU A 562 22.84 21.63 7.35
N ALA A 563 21.68 21.80 6.74
CA ALA A 563 20.41 21.82 7.44
C ALA A 563 19.68 20.49 7.29
N LYS A 564 19.04 20.04 8.37
CA LYS A 564 18.17 18.87 8.40
C LYS A 564 16.86 19.16 9.13
N LEU A 565 15.75 18.66 8.60
CA LEU A 565 14.45 18.73 9.25
C LEU A 565 14.31 17.67 10.34
N THR A 566 13.61 18.02 11.40
CA THR A 566 13.30 17.16 12.55
C THR A 566 11.92 17.47 13.12
N ASP A 567 11.46 16.68 14.09
CA ASP A 567 10.21 16.89 14.83
C ASP A 567 8.97 17.01 13.91
N PHE A 568 8.56 15.88 13.34
CA PHE A 568 7.37 15.76 12.49
C PHE A 568 6.07 15.86 13.32
N GLY A 569 5.12 16.67 12.86
CA GLY A 569 3.91 17.06 13.59
C GLY A 569 2.80 15.99 13.70
N ILE A 570 3.14 14.70 13.75
CA ILE A 570 2.18 13.58 13.76
C ILE A 570 1.18 13.69 14.92
N SER A 571 1.63 14.16 16.09
CA SER A 571 0.80 14.31 17.29
C SER A 571 -0.28 15.39 17.19
N LYS A 572 -0.23 16.26 16.16
CA LYS A 572 -1.23 17.31 15.94
C LYS A 572 -2.45 16.81 15.16
N GLU A 573 -2.30 15.77 14.34
CA GLU A 573 -3.39 15.14 13.56
C GLU A 573 -4.59 14.72 14.41
N ARG A 574 -4.32 14.19 15.62
CA ARG A 574 -5.37 13.70 16.53
C ARG A 574 -5.99 14.80 17.41
N ARG A 575 -5.38 16.00 17.51
CA ARG A 575 -5.92 17.10 18.33
C ARG A 575 -6.85 18.03 17.55
N ASP A 576 -6.74 18.03 16.22
CA ASP A 576 -7.47 18.97 15.36
C ASP A 576 -9.00 18.73 15.34
N GLN A 577 -9.47 17.53 15.71
CA GLN A 577 -10.91 17.26 15.86
C GLN A 577 -11.52 17.81 17.17
N THR A 578 -10.71 18.28 18.13
CA THR A 578 -11.20 18.75 19.46
C THR A 578 -10.68 20.12 19.90
N MET A 579 -9.87 20.81 19.09
CA MET A 579 -9.30 22.10 19.45
C MET A 579 -10.28 23.24 19.15
N THR A 580 -11.08 23.60 20.15
CA THR A 580 -11.64 24.95 20.24
C THR A 580 -10.49 25.96 20.26
N ALA A 581 -10.58 27.00 19.44
CA ALA A 581 -9.61 28.09 19.34
C ALA A 581 -9.25 28.62 20.74
N GLY A 582 -8.06 28.26 21.24
CA GLY A 582 -7.67 28.57 22.62
C GLY A 582 -6.20 28.26 22.92
N VAL A 583 -5.36 29.29 22.74
CA VAL A 583 -4.02 29.50 23.32
C VAL A 583 -2.88 28.62 22.78
N GLY A 584 -2.22 29.15 21.75
CA GLY A 584 -0.92 28.67 21.26
C GLY A 584 -0.65 29.06 19.81
N THR A 585 -0.74 30.34 19.47
CA THR A 585 -0.55 30.88 18.11
C THR A 585 0.79 30.42 17.52
N SER A 586 0.76 29.41 16.65
CA SER A 586 1.95 28.98 15.91
C SER A 586 2.18 29.95 14.77
N LEU A 587 3.20 30.81 14.89
CA LEU A 587 3.55 31.85 13.92
C LEU A 587 3.92 31.31 12.53
N TRP A 588 4.05 30.01 12.36
CA TRP A 588 4.40 29.37 11.09
C TRP A 588 3.21 28.65 10.44
N MET A 589 2.09 28.57 11.16
CA MET A 589 0.92 27.82 10.72
C MET A 589 0.20 28.54 9.58
N ALA A 590 -0.16 27.79 8.55
CA ALA A 590 -0.91 28.30 7.42
C ALA A 590 -2.33 28.74 7.83
N PRO A 591 -2.93 29.76 7.19
CA PRO A 591 -4.24 30.27 7.55
C PRO A 591 -5.33 29.19 7.55
N GLU A 592 -5.35 28.31 6.55
CA GLU A 592 -6.28 27.18 6.44
C GLU A 592 -6.14 26.22 7.63
N VAL A 593 -4.92 26.00 8.13
CA VAL A 593 -4.66 25.18 9.31
C VAL A 593 -5.14 25.89 10.58
N MET A 594 -4.95 27.22 10.67
CA MET A 594 -5.44 28.02 11.80
C MET A 594 -6.97 28.07 11.88
N LEU A 595 -7.64 28.01 10.73
CA LEU A 595 -9.09 28.03 10.60
C LEU A 595 -9.72 26.64 10.78
N GLY A 596 -8.91 25.58 10.91
CA GLY A 596 -9.39 24.21 10.99
C GLY A 596 -10.00 23.70 9.68
N GLU A 597 -9.64 24.32 8.56
CA GLU A 597 -10.07 23.92 7.22
C GLU A 597 -9.24 22.71 6.74
N LYS A 598 -9.67 22.09 5.64
CA LYS A 598 -8.87 21.04 4.99
C LYS A 598 -7.57 21.65 4.46
N TYR A 599 -6.47 20.97 4.69
CA TYR A 599 -5.14 21.40 4.26
C TYR A 599 -4.36 20.20 3.69
N ASP A 600 -3.40 20.51 2.83
CA ASP A 600 -2.54 19.54 2.16
C ASP A 600 -1.05 19.92 2.33
N VAL A 601 -0.18 19.37 1.49
CA VAL A 601 1.25 19.68 1.46
C VAL A 601 1.57 21.18 1.30
N LYS A 602 0.63 22.00 0.81
CA LYS A 602 0.81 23.46 0.66
C LYS A 602 0.91 24.17 2.01
N ALA A 603 0.38 23.59 3.09
CA ALA A 603 0.56 24.14 4.44
C ALA A 603 2.03 24.18 4.87
N ASP A 604 2.83 23.19 4.47
CA ASP A 604 4.28 23.20 4.70
C ASP A 604 4.98 24.25 3.83
N ILE A 605 4.47 24.51 2.62
CA ILE A 605 5.01 25.55 1.73
C ILE A 605 4.76 26.95 2.30
N PHE A 606 3.60 27.19 2.90
CA PHE A 606 3.35 28.42 3.67
C PHE A 606 4.34 28.54 4.84
N SER A 607 4.46 27.47 5.64
CA SER A 607 5.37 27.42 6.78
C SER A 607 6.82 27.67 6.36
N PHE A 608 7.22 27.14 5.20
CA PHE A 608 8.53 27.37 4.58
C PHE A 608 8.70 28.83 4.18
N GLY A 609 7.68 29.47 3.59
CA GLY A 609 7.67 30.91 3.32
C GLY A 609 7.90 31.75 4.58
N VAL A 610 7.33 31.35 5.72
CA VAL A 610 7.59 32.00 7.01
C VAL A 610 9.05 31.80 7.44
N VAL A 611 9.61 30.60 7.31
CA VAL A 611 11.04 30.35 7.61
C VAL A 611 11.98 31.14 6.69
N LEU A 612 11.64 31.31 5.41
CA LEU A 612 12.38 32.17 4.48
C LEU A 612 12.40 33.63 4.96
N SER A 613 11.28 34.12 5.50
CA SER A 613 11.24 35.47 6.09
C SER A 613 12.19 35.59 7.29
N GLU A 614 12.27 34.56 8.15
CA GLU A 614 13.20 34.56 9.27
C GLU A 614 14.67 34.53 8.81
N LEU A 615 14.98 33.79 7.75
CA LEU A 615 16.32 33.78 7.14
C LEU A 615 16.71 35.18 6.63
N ASP A 616 15.75 35.89 6.04
CA ASP A 616 15.95 37.24 5.50
C ASP A 616 16.17 38.29 6.61
N VAL A 617 15.26 38.36 7.59
CA VAL A 617 15.25 39.47 8.57
C VAL A 617 15.82 39.13 9.94
N HIS A 618 16.17 37.87 10.19
CA HIS A 618 16.60 37.27 11.45
C HIS A 618 15.58 37.31 12.58
N SER A 619 14.69 38.29 12.68
CA SER A 619 13.70 38.39 13.75
C SER A 619 12.62 37.30 13.66
N LEU A 620 11.89 37.07 14.76
CA LEU A 620 10.71 36.19 14.75
C LEU A 620 9.63 36.72 13.77
N PRO A 621 8.82 35.85 13.17
CA PRO A 621 7.71 36.26 12.30
C PRO A 621 6.76 37.21 13.02
N TYR A 622 6.22 38.17 12.28
CA TYR A 622 5.23 39.16 12.75
C TYR A 622 5.67 40.07 13.92
N THR A 623 6.94 40.10 14.30
CA THR A 623 7.44 40.99 15.37
C THR A 623 7.33 42.49 15.04
N ARG A 624 7.14 42.83 13.76
CA ARG A 624 7.02 44.21 13.26
C ARG A 624 5.60 44.58 12.81
N THR A 625 4.59 43.73 13.06
CA THR A 625 3.20 44.09 12.75
C THR A 625 2.69 45.11 13.77
N ILE A 626 2.13 46.21 13.27
CA ILE A 626 1.51 47.24 14.10
C ILE A 626 0.13 46.70 14.51
N ASN A 627 -0.14 46.63 15.82
CA ASN A 627 -1.49 46.32 16.34
C ASN A 627 -2.49 47.38 15.84
N THR A 628 -3.16 47.13 14.72
CA THR A 628 -4.34 47.90 14.30
C THR A 628 -5.60 47.31 14.92
N SER A 629 -5.58 47.09 16.24
CA SER A 629 -6.81 47.01 17.03
C SER A 629 -7.22 48.43 17.42
N ARG A 630 -7.76 49.18 16.44
CA ARG A 630 -8.57 50.38 16.68
C ARG A 630 -9.91 50.18 15.98
N SER A 631 -10.93 49.96 16.81
CA SER A 631 -12.36 50.23 16.64
C SER A 631 -12.90 50.30 15.21
N ILE A 632 -13.73 49.30 14.86
CA ILE A 632 -15.02 49.53 14.20
C ILE A 632 -16.07 48.80 15.02
#